data_AF-A0A8T0SEZ6-F1
#
_entry.id   AF-A0A8T0SEZ6-F1
#
_cell.length_a   1.000
_cell.length_b   1.000
_cell.length_c   1.000
_cell.angle_alpha   90.00
_cell.angle_beta   90.00
_cell.angle_gamma   90.00
#
_symmetry.space_group_name_H-M   'P 1'
#
loop_
_entity.id
_entity.type
_entity.pdbx_description
1 polymer ?
#
loop_
_entity_poly.entity_id
_entity_poly.type
_entity_poly.pdbx_seq_one_letter_code
_entity_poly.pdbx_strand_id
1 'polypeptide(L)'
;MGNVMGKKILTLAISLLAVLALLLVPCAAARPWNGLARRWSTYAYSAGYNAKARAASRTRPAEVMESTCGRPLGLRFHYESGNLDITDAYKELMRVGPADDETTVLAHKADAMPLRFTNGVDQVTGRGVLYG
;
A
#
# COMPACT_ATOMS: atom_id res chain seq x y z
N MET A 1 22.60 -45.85 4.74
CA MET A 1 22.53 -45.20 3.41
C MET A 1 21.11 -44.68 3.20
N GLY A 2 20.88 -43.39 3.45
CA GLY A 2 19.54 -42.79 3.41
C GLY A 2 19.01 -42.71 1.98
N ASN A 3 17.76 -43.13 1.79
CA ASN A 3 17.08 -43.24 0.49
C ASN A 3 17.18 -41.95 -0.34
N VAL A 4 18.13 -41.92 -1.27
CA VAL A 4 18.42 -40.80 -2.19
C VAL A 4 17.20 -40.48 -3.07
N MET A 5 16.39 -41.50 -3.38
CA MET A 5 15.16 -41.37 -4.16
C MET A 5 14.10 -40.51 -3.44
N GLY A 6 13.93 -40.73 -2.14
CA GLY A 6 12.94 -40.01 -1.34
C GLY A 6 13.27 -38.53 -1.18
N LYS A 7 14.56 -38.19 -1.07
CA LYS A 7 15.01 -36.79 -1.05
C LYS A 7 14.72 -36.06 -2.36
N LYS A 8 14.96 -36.68 -3.51
CA LYS A 8 14.70 -36.07 -4.82
C LYS A 8 13.20 -35.79 -5.04
N ILE A 9 12.34 -36.75 -4.68
CA ILE A 9 10.88 -36.59 -4.77
C ILE A 9 10.39 -35.46 -3.87
N LEU A 10 10.91 -35.40 -2.64
CA LEU A 10 10.57 -34.33 -1.70
C LEU A 10 11.01 -32.96 -2.20
N THR A 11 12.21 -32.84 -2.76
CA THR A 11 12.70 -31.57 -3.32
C THR A 11 11.85 -31.13 -4.51
N LEU A 12 11.51 -32.04 -5.44
CA LEU A 12 10.62 -31.73 -6.56
C LEU A 12 9.22 -31.30 -6.10
N ALA A 13 8.66 -31.97 -5.09
CA ALA A 13 7.36 -31.60 -4.54
C ALA A 13 7.37 -30.20 -3.92
N ILE A 14 8.42 -29.85 -3.16
CA ILE A 14 8.60 -28.51 -2.58
C ILE A 14 8.75 -27.45 -3.66
N SER A 15 9.57 -27.70 -4.69
CA SER A 15 9.75 -26.78 -5.81
C SER A 15 8.46 -26.55 -6.58
N LEU A 16 7.69 -27.62 -6.83
CA LEU A 16 6.40 -27.53 -7.53
C LEU A 16 5.36 -26.77 -6.70
N LEU A 17 5.33 -27.00 -5.37
CA LEU A 17 4.46 -26.24 -4.46
C LEU A 17 4.82 -24.75 -4.44
N ALA A 18 6.11 -24.41 -4.44
CA ALA A 18 6.59 -23.02 -4.46
C ALA A 18 6.23 -22.31 -5.78
N VAL A 19 6.39 -23.00 -6.92
CA VAL A 19 5.98 -22.47 -8.23
C VAL A 19 4.47 -22.30 -8.31
N LEU A 20 3.69 -23.26 -7.82
CA LEU A 20 2.23 -23.15 -7.76
C LEU A 20 1.78 -22.00 -6.84
N ALA A 21 2.46 -21.81 -5.70
CA ALA A 21 2.20 -20.68 -4.81
C ALA A 21 2.51 -19.33 -5.48
N LEU A 22 3.61 -19.23 -6.24
CA LEU A 22 3.98 -18.03 -7.01
C LEU A 22 2.98 -17.72 -8.13
N LEU A 23 2.45 -18.74 -8.82
CA LEU A 23 1.43 -18.59 -9.85
C LEU A 23 0.05 -18.22 -9.30
N LEU A 24 -0.19 -18.53 -8.01
CA LEU A 24 -1.41 -18.19 -7.30
C LEU A 24 -1.32 -16.85 -6.56
N VAL A 25 -0.15 -16.18 -6.53
CA VAL A 25 -0.07 -14.78 -6.09
C VAL A 25 -0.80 -13.96 -7.15
N PRO A 26 -2.05 -13.55 -6.91
CA PRO A 26 -2.74 -12.71 -7.87
C PRO A 26 -1.96 -11.40 -7.93
N CYS A 27 -2.05 -10.67 -9.04
CA CYS A 27 -1.87 -9.22 -9.02
C CYS A 27 -2.94 -8.61 -8.08
N ALA A 28 -2.80 -8.81 -6.77
CA ALA A 28 -3.77 -8.42 -5.75
C ALA A 28 -3.71 -6.92 -5.44
N ALA A 29 -2.87 -6.17 -6.15
CA ALA A 29 -2.68 -4.75 -5.94
C ALA A 29 -3.82 -3.88 -6.52
N ALA A 30 -4.78 -4.43 -7.28
CA ALA A 30 -5.89 -3.66 -7.86
C ALA A 30 -7.24 -4.07 -7.28
N ARG A 31 -7.89 -3.18 -6.52
CA ARG A 31 -9.26 -3.40 -6.04
C ARG A 31 -10.26 -3.19 -7.19
N PRO A 32 -11.22 -4.11 -7.39
CA PRO A 32 -12.07 -4.09 -8.57
C PRO A 32 -13.14 -2.99 -8.54
N TRP A 33 -13.55 -2.54 -9.72
CA TRP A 33 -14.78 -1.77 -9.91
C TRP A 33 -15.99 -2.63 -9.53
N ASN A 34 -16.84 -2.13 -8.62
CA ASN A 34 -18.08 -2.79 -8.28
C ASN A 34 -19.17 -2.35 -9.28
N GLY A 35 -19.47 -3.24 -10.23
CA GLY A 35 -20.45 -3.00 -11.29
C GLY A 35 -21.88 -2.77 -10.78
N LEU A 36 -22.30 -3.48 -9.74
CA LEU A 36 -23.66 -3.37 -9.17
C LEU A 36 -23.84 -2.03 -8.44
N ALA A 37 -22.87 -1.65 -7.63
CA ALA A 37 -22.90 -0.39 -6.88
C ALA A 37 -22.42 0.82 -7.70
N ARG A 38 -22.03 0.60 -8.97
CA ARG A 38 -21.46 1.61 -9.89
C ARG A 38 -20.40 2.49 -9.21
N ARG A 39 -19.48 1.86 -8.48
CA ARG A 39 -18.43 2.56 -7.73
C ARG A 39 -17.15 1.76 -7.68
N TRP A 40 -16.03 2.47 -7.53
CA TRP A 40 -14.76 1.85 -7.17
C TRP A 40 -14.83 1.32 -5.74
N SER A 41 -14.25 0.12 -5.54
CA SER A 41 -13.98 -0.39 -4.20
C SER A 41 -12.84 0.43 -3.61
N THR A 42 -13.00 0.94 -2.38
CA THR A 42 -11.94 1.68 -1.66
C THR A 42 -10.68 0.84 -1.64
N TYR A 43 -9.50 1.32 -2.05
CA TYR A 43 -8.28 0.50 -2.01
C TYR A 43 -7.73 0.33 -0.59
N ALA A 44 -7.48 1.44 0.09
CA ALA A 44 -7.00 1.48 1.47
C ALA A 44 -7.56 2.71 2.20
N TYR A 45 -7.46 2.70 3.52
CA TYR A 45 -7.76 3.83 4.38
C TYR A 45 -6.48 4.43 4.94
N SER A 46 -6.43 5.76 5.06
CA SER A 46 -5.30 6.45 5.66
C SER A 46 -5.19 6.10 7.15
N ALA A 47 -3.96 6.03 7.68
CA ALA A 47 -3.69 5.87 9.10
C ALA A 47 -4.54 6.83 9.95
N GLY A 48 -5.25 6.29 10.95
CA GLY A 48 -6.14 7.07 11.81
C GLY A 48 -7.47 7.43 11.13
N TYR A 49 -7.93 6.56 10.23
CA TYR A 49 -9.21 6.72 9.53
C TYR A 49 -10.39 6.87 10.51
N ASN A 50 -11.25 7.85 10.24
CA ASN A 50 -12.42 8.13 11.05
C ASN A 50 -13.70 8.12 10.21
N ALA A 51 -14.58 7.16 10.48
CA ALA A 51 -15.84 7.01 9.76
C ALA A 51 -16.80 8.19 9.95
N LYS A 52 -16.80 8.83 11.13
CA LYS A 52 -17.61 10.04 11.40
C LYS A 52 -17.07 11.23 10.61
N ALA A 53 -15.75 11.39 10.55
CA ALA A 53 -15.12 12.43 9.72
C ALA A 53 -15.39 12.22 8.23
N ARG A 54 -15.35 10.96 7.74
CA ARG A 54 -15.77 10.62 6.37
C ARG A 54 -17.23 10.99 6.09
N ALA A 55 -18.13 10.74 7.05
CA ALA A 55 -19.53 11.11 6.88
C ALA A 55 -19.68 12.65 6.80
N ALA A 56 -18.97 13.38 7.67
CA ALA A 56 -18.96 14.84 7.70
C ALA A 56 -18.33 15.46 6.44
N SER A 57 -17.31 14.83 5.84
CA SER A 57 -16.66 15.33 4.63
C SER A 57 -17.56 15.31 3.39
N ARG A 58 -18.74 14.67 3.45
CA ARG A 58 -19.74 14.73 2.38
C ARG A 58 -20.52 16.04 2.35
N THR A 59 -20.54 16.78 3.46
CA THR A 59 -21.32 18.02 3.62
C THR A 59 -20.45 19.23 3.96
N ARG A 60 -19.17 19.01 4.24
CA ARG A 60 -18.19 20.06 4.57
C ARG A 60 -17.20 20.25 3.42
N PRO A 61 -16.67 21.48 3.23
CA PRO A 61 -15.59 21.73 2.28
C PRO A 61 -14.38 20.83 2.57
N ALA A 62 -13.69 20.42 1.51
CA ALA A 62 -12.54 19.53 1.61
C ALA A 62 -11.45 20.16 2.49
N GLU A 63 -11.18 21.45 2.31
CA GLU A 63 -10.14 22.24 2.97
C GLU A 63 -10.26 22.18 4.51
N VAL A 64 -11.48 22.06 5.03
CA VAL A 64 -11.75 21.97 6.47
C VAL A 64 -11.50 20.55 7.00
N MET A 65 -11.61 19.54 6.13
CA MET A 65 -11.55 18.12 6.48
C MET A 65 -10.22 17.46 6.11
N GLU A 66 -9.42 18.09 5.26
CA GLU A 66 -8.14 17.57 4.77
C GLU A 66 -7.16 17.20 5.89
N SER A 67 -7.06 17.99 6.95
CA SER A 67 -6.20 17.66 8.10
C SER A 67 -6.65 16.43 8.90
N THR A 68 -7.95 16.12 8.86
CA THR A 68 -8.55 14.98 9.59
C THR A 68 -8.60 13.73 8.73
N CYS A 69 -9.09 13.87 7.49
CA CYS A 69 -9.27 12.77 6.54
C CYS A 69 -7.99 12.42 5.78
N GLY A 70 -7.02 13.34 5.72
CA GLY A 70 -5.87 13.27 4.83
C GLY A 70 -6.13 13.97 3.49
N ARG A 71 -5.04 14.36 2.84
CA ARG A 71 -5.01 14.94 1.50
C ARG A 71 -3.84 14.33 0.73
N PRO A 72 -4.02 13.19 0.05
CA PRO A 72 -2.96 12.57 -0.75
C PRO A 72 -2.61 13.46 -1.94
N LEU A 73 -1.31 13.76 -2.10
CA LEU A 73 -0.77 14.60 -3.18
C LEU A 73 0.08 13.79 -4.17
N GLY A 74 0.69 12.70 -3.71
CA GLY A 74 1.48 11.80 -4.56
C GLY A 74 1.18 10.32 -4.30
N LEU A 75 1.26 9.52 -5.36
CA LEU A 75 1.01 8.09 -5.35
C LEU A 75 2.07 7.38 -6.19
N ARG A 76 2.67 6.31 -5.67
CA ARG A 76 3.65 5.50 -6.40
C ARG A 76 3.52 4.02 -6.06
N PHE A 77 3.26 3.20 -7.07
CA PHE A 77 3.29 1.74 -6.95
C PHE A 77 4.72 1.20 -7.06
N HIS A 78 5.12 0.40 -6.07
CA HIS A 78 6.32 -0.42 -6.09
C HIS A 78 5.99 -1.78 -6.71
N TYR A 79 6.34 -1.99 -7.97
CA TYR A 79 5.93 -3.19 -8.71
C TYR A 79 6.49 -4.49 -8.14
N GLU A 80 7.72 -4.49 -7.62
CA GLU A 80 8.35 -5.71 -7.10
C GLU A 80 7.71 -6.21 -5.81
N SER A 81 7.34 -5.30 -4.90
CA SER A 81 6.73 -5.67 -3.62
C SER A 81 5.20 -5.59 -3.64
N GLY A 82 4.62 -4.96 -4.65
CA GLY A 82 3.19 -4.67 -4.73
C GLY A 82 2.71 -3.56 -3.79
N ASN A 83 3.63 -2.81 -3.17
CA ASN A 83 3.27 -1.76 -2.22
C ASN A 83 2.84 -0.47 -2.95
N LEU A 84 1.91 0.26 -2.37
CA LEU A 84 1.57 1.62 -2.79
C LEU A 84 2.10 2.62 -1.75
N ASP A 85 3.05 3.43 -2.18
CA ASP A 85 3.54 4.58 -1.41
C ASP A 85 2.65 5.80 -1.70
N ILE A 86 2.27 6.51 -0.64
CA ILE A 86 1.34 7.63 -0.68
C ILE A 86 1.97 8.78 0.08
N THR A 87 2.09 9.94 -0.56
CA THR A 87 2.41 11.18 0.13
C THR A 87 1.15 11.98 0.38
N ASP A 88 0.97 12.39 1.63
CA ASP A 88 -0.17 13.16 2.12
C ASP A 88 0.32 14.46 2.73
N ALA A 89 -0.43 15.54 2.52
CA ALA A 89 -0.07 16.86 3.02
C ALA A 89 0.01 16.92 4.56
N TYR A 90 -0.79 16.09 5.25
CA TYR A 90 -0.97 16.10 6.70
C TYR A 90 -0.58 14.79 7.39
N LYS A 91 -0.50 13.69 6.63
CA LYS A 91 -0.08 12.36 7.12
C LYS A 91 1.28 11.92 6.57
N GLU A 92 1.97 12.86 5.91
CA GLU A 92 3.33 12.76 5.39
C GLU A 92 3.53 11.55 4.46
N LEU A 93 4.54 10.69 4.70
CA LEU A 93 4.80 9.52 3.85
C LEU A 93 4.15 8.27 4.43
N MET A 94 3.21 7.68 3.70
CA MET A 94 2.51 6.45 4.05
C MET A 94 2.76 5.34 3.03
N ARG A 95 2.54 4.09 3.46
CA ARG A 95 2.59 2.90 2.61
C ARG A 95 1.44 1.96 2.92
N VAL A 96 0.93 1.29 1.90
CA VAL A 96 0.01 0.17 2.05
C VAL A 96 0.47 -1.00 1.20
N GLY A 97 0.50 -2.20 1.78
CA GLY A 97 0.79 -3.43 1.07
C GLY A 97 -0.39 -3.95 0.26
N PRO A 98 -0.17 -4.91 -0.65
CA PRO A 98 -1.22 -5.44 -1.53
C PRO A 98 -2.33 -6.19 -0.78
N ALA A 99 -2.07 -6.67 0.44
CA ALA A 99 -3.04 -7.35 1.30
C ALA A 99 -3.58 -6.46 2.43
N ASP A 100 -3.04 -5.26 2.59
CA ASP A 100 -3.37 -4.36 3.69
C ASP A 100 -4.60 -3.51 3.32
N ASP A 101 -5.37 -3.12 4.32
CA ASP A 101 -6.55 -2.26 4.18
C ASP A 101 -6.36 -0.88 4.82
N GLU A 102 -5.36 -0.71 5.68
CA GLU A 102 -4.94 0.56 6.29
C GLU A 102 -3.49 0.89 5.94
N THR A 103 -3.20 2.17 5.73
CA THR A 103 -1.84 2.63 5.49
C THR A 103 -1.03 2.68 6.78
N THR A 104 0.26 2.37 6.68
CA THR A 104 1.26 2.59 7.74
C THR A 104 2.05 3.85 7.43
N VAL A 105 2.27 4.72 8.42
CA VAL A 105 3.12 5.90 8.25
C VAL A 105 4.60 5.47 8.33
N LEU A 106 5.37 5.85 7.31
CA LEU A 106 6.79 5.51 7.19
C LEU A 106 7.71 6.58 7.77
N ALA A 107 7.37 7.85 7.54
CA ALA A 107 8.20 8.97 7.97
C ALA A 107 7.35 10.22 8.23
N HIS A 108 7.58 10.82 9.40
CA HIS A 108 7.02 12.12 9.81
C HIS A 108 8.08 13.23 9.84
N LYS A 109 9.37 12.86 9.80
CA LYS A 109 10.51 13.79 9.95
C LYS A 109 11.66 13.38 9.05
N ALA A 110 12.38 14.38 8.55
CA ALA A 110 13.73 14.26 7.99
C ALA A 110 14.63 15.25 8.74
N ASP A 111 15.84 14.82 9.11
CA ASP A 111 16.81 15.68 9.84
C ASP A 111 16.21 16.38 11.07
N ALA A 112 15.41 15.65 11.86
CA ALA A 112 14.65 16.14 13.01
C ALA A 112 13.57 17.21 12.71
N MET A 113 13.41 17.63 11.46
CA MET A 113 12.38 18.57 11.01
C MET A 113 11.13 17.81 10.55
N PRO A 114 9.91 18.22 10.98
CA PRO A 114 8.67 17.65 10.48
C PRO A 114 8.56 17.82 8.97
N LEU A 115 8.16 16.74 8.30
CA LEU A 115 7.75 16.81 6.91
C LEU A 115 6.43 17.57 6.86
N ARG A 116 6.33 18.53 5.94
CA ARG A 116 5.12 19.33 5.75
C ARG A 116 4.82 19.40 4.27
N PHE A 117 3.58 19.08 3.90
CA PHE A 117 3.14 19.18 2.51
C PHE A 117 4.01 18.37 1.54
N THR A 118 4.28 17.11 1.88
CA THR A 118 4.89 16.17 0.94
C THR A 118 3.99 16.03 -0.29
N ASN A 119 4.44 16.56 -1.42
CA ASN A 119 3.72 16.70 -2.68
C ASN A 119 3.99 15.53 -3.64
N GLY A 120 5.18 14.94 -3.58
CA GLY A 120 5.64 13.95 -4.55
C GLY A 120 6.33 12.77 -3.90
N VAL A 121 6.20 11.61 -4.53
CA VAL A 121 6.94 10.40 -4.18
C VAL A 121 7.47 9.75 -5.45
N ASP A 122 8.75 9.42 -5.44
CA ASP A 122 9.41 8.66 -6.49
C ASP A 122 10.23 7.52 -5.89
N GLN A 123 10.44 6.46 -6.65
CA GLN A 123 11.18 5.29 -6.21
C GLN A 123 12.43 5.13 -7.02
N VAL A 124 13.56 5.05 -6.32
CA VAL A 124 14.84 4.71 -6.93
C VAL A 124 15.11 3.24 -6.64
N THR A 125 14.99 2.40 -7.66
CA THR A 125 15.22 0.95 -7.57
C THR A 125 16.54 0.66 -6.85
N GLY A 126 16.48 -0.15 -5.80
CA GLY A 126 17.64 -0.51 -4.98
C GLY A 126 18.15 0.55 -4.00
N ARG A 127 17.56 1.75 -3.94
CA ARG A 127 17.97 2.84 -3.02
C ARG A 127 16.84 3.36 -2.13
N GLY A 128 15.59 3.00 -2.41
CA GLY A 128 14.43 3.31 -1.56
C GLY A 128 13.50 4.35 -2.17
N VAL A 129 12.73 5.01 -1.30
CA VAL A 129 11.68 5.97 -1.68
C VAL A 129 12.20 7.39 -1.46
N LEU A 130 12.11 8.21 -2.50
CA LEU A 130 12.32 9.66 -2.45
C LEU A 130 10.97 10.35 -2.31
N TYR A 131 10.90 11.39 -1.50
CA TYR A 131 9.70 12.20 -1.31
C TYR A 131 10.10 13.68 -1.22
N GLY A 132 9.19 14.56 -1.64
CA GLY A 132 9.39 16.02 -1.64
C GLY A 132 8.08 16.76 -1.54
#